data_AF-A0A815HCU8-F1
#
_entry.id   AF-A0A815HCU8-F1
#
_cell.length_a   1.000
_cell.length_b   1.000
_cell.length_c   1.000
_cell.angle_alpha   90.00
_cell.angle_beta   90.00
_cell.angle_gamma   90.00
#
_symmetry.space_group_name_H-M   'P 1'
#
loop_
_entity.id
_entity.type
_entity.pdbx_description
1 polymer ?
#
loop_
_entity_poly.entity_id
_entity_poly.type
_entity_poly.pdbx_seq_one_letter_code
_entity_poly.pdbx_strand_id
1 'polypeptide(L)'
;MNIFLHDLNQAYSTDQLLYDDNTNLRYLDYAVIEQQMSVTGASMFWLDALHDCKLDQSLLLPYDRYRLSNEHRTGRGTSISFDFGQDLSHDFLSHALSNNISLDQLALATYYVFLFKLTNGEKDLCIGINTHGRYRDELNSIIGMFVNAIPLRCQLDPHLSFDKITKHIHDDMINCMKYSYFPLQRILNQHPNISNPVFLDTSFEFLSSMRRDEENEIMIGDSRFSLLPYSIKISEDEVMSKFDFIVSFQHDLNLNEFSCTINASLDLFNAETISIIAQRFQTMLYQQFISFDCTANRPIYELSLMLSNEQYLMQSLNNTQMSFPSPVTCIHHEFAYQVMKHPQKLAVELDEQSLTYCEMLYYVQILSLTLLNEHHVVPGEIVCQCVERSLSMVS
;
A
#
# COMPACT_ATOMS: atom_id res chain seq x y z
N MET A 1 -8.05 30.52 0.73
CA MET A 1 -9.37 30.81 0.17
C MET A 1 -10.34 31.29 1.26
N ASN A 2 -10.47 30.58 2.38
CA ASN A 2 -11.41 30.93 3.47
C ASN A 2 -11.28 32.38 3.98
N ILE A 3 -10.05 32.88 4.20
CA ILE A 3 -9.81 34.26 4.65
C ILE A 3 -10.39 35.26 3.63
N PHE A 4 -10.08 35.08 2.35
CA PHE A 4 -10.61 35.94 1.28
C PHE A 4 -12.14 35.92 1.21
N LEU A 5 -12.77 34.74 1.33
CA LEU A 5 -14.23 34.63 1.31
C LEU A 5 -14.89 35.28 2.53
N HIS A 6 -14.26 35.16 3.71
CA HIS A 6 -14.70 35.82 4.92
C HIS A 6 -14.64 37.35 4.77
N ASP A 7 -13.50 37.87 4.32
CA ASP A 7 -13.30 39.31 4.11
C ASP A 7 -14.25 39.87 3.05
N LEU A 8 -14.45 39.12 1.96
CA LEU A 8 -15.42 39.47 0.92
C LEU A 8 -16.83 39.56 1.50
N ASN A 9 -17.26 38.58 2.30
CA ASN A 9 -18.58 38.61 2.95
C ASN A 9 -18.71 39.80 3.91
N GLN A 10 -17.66 40.08 4.70
CA GLN A 10 -17.66 41.21 5.62
C GLN A 10 -17.77 42.56 4.88
N ALA A 11 -17.05 42.73 3.77
CA ALA A 11 -17.12 43.94 2.95
C ALA A 11 -18.54 44.18 2.40
N TYR A 12 -19.18 43.14 1.86
CA TYR A 12 -20.54 43.24 1.30
C TYR A 12 -21.65 43.39 2.34
N SER A 13 -21.47 42.87 3.56
CA SER A 13 -22.46 42.96 4.62
C SER A 13 -22.41 44.28 5.40
N THR A 14 -21.23 44.91 5.49
CA THR A 14 -21.04 46.14 6.28
C THR A 14 -20.98 47.41 5.44
N ASP A 15 -20.84 47.30 4.11
CA ASP A 15 -20.63 48.42 3.17
C ASP A 15 -19.46 49.33 3.59
N GLN A 16 -18.50 48.78 4.33
CA GLN A 16 -17.30 49.46 4.80
C GLN A 16 -16.07 49.00 4.01
N LEU A 17 -15.20 49.95 3.70
CA LEU A 17 -13.84 49.65 3.22
C LEU A 17 -13.09 48.94 4.34
N LEU A 18 -12.76 47.66 4.11
CA LEU A 18 -11.79 46.94 4.93
C LEU A 18 -10.46 47.69 4.82
N TYR A 19 -10.07 48.38 5.90
CA TYR A 19 -8.78 49.04 5.98
C TYR A 19 -7.71 47.97 6.16
N ASP A 20 -6.83 47.83 5.16
CA ASP A 20 -5.59 47.08 5.31
C ASP A 20 -4.63 47.94 6.14
N ASP A 21 -4.56 47.65 7.44
CA ASP A 21 -3.60 48.29 8.34
C ASP A 21 -2.20 47.94 7.84
N ASN A 22 -1.47 48.94 7.31
CA ASN A 22 -0.10 48.78 6.76
C ASN A 22 0.92 48.29 7.82
N THR A 23 0.52 48.13 9.08
CA THR A 23 1.31 47.55 10.17
C THR A 23 1.16 46.04 10.30
N ASN A 24 0.21 45.42 9.59
CA ASN A 24 0.01 43.98 9.62
C ASN A 24 1.06 43.27 8.78
N LEU A 25 1.53 42.12 9.28
CA LEU A 25 2.47 41.25 8.58
C LEU A 25 1.87 40.82 7.24
N ARG A 26 2.54 41.10 6.12
CA ARG A 26 2.13 40.65 4.79
C ARG A 26 2.83 39.36 4.41
N TYR A 27 2.29 38.68 3.41
CA TYR A 27 2.91 37.47 2.87
C TYR A 27 4.35 37.72 2.35
N LEU A 28 4.61 38.90 1.80
CA LEU A 28 5.96 39.27 1.35
C LEU A 28 6.94 39.38 2.54
N ASP A 29 6.50 39.94 3.67
CA ASP A 29 7.31 40.04 4.88
C ASP A 29 7.63 38.64 5.41
N TYR A 30 6.64 37.75 5.44
CA TYR A 30 6.84 36.33 5.76
C TYR A 30 7.91 35.69 4.86
N ALA A 31 7.83 35.88 3.54
CA ALA A 31 8.79 35.30 2.61
C ALA A 31 10.24 35.79 2.86
N VAL A 32 10.41 37.07 3.23
CA VAL A 32 11.73 37.61 3.61
C VAL A 32 12.21 37.01 4.94
N ILE A 33 11.32 36.91 5.93
CA ILE A 33 11.63 36.32 7.24
C ILE A 33 12.02 34.84 7.10
N GLU A 34 11.33 34.07 6.26
CA GLU A 34 11.65 32.67 5.94
C GLU A 34 13.04 32.50 5.35
N GLN A 35 13.43 33.41 4.45
CA GLN A 35 14.78 33.39 3.88
C GLN A 35 15.87 33.66 4.92
N GLN A 36 15.60 34.53 5.89
CA GLN A 36 16.55 34.97 6.93
C GLN A 36 16.53 34.13 8.22
N MET A 37 15.54 33.23 8.38
CA MET A 37 15.41 32.42 9.58
C MET A 37 16.66 31.54 9.82
N SER A 38 17.07 31.45 11.09
CA SER A 38 18.16 30.55 11.50
C SER A 38 17.71 29.10 11.30
N VAL A 39 18.40 28.40 10.39
CA VAL A 39 18.02 27.07 9.91
C VAL A 39 18.80 25.94 10.56
N THR A 40 19.75 26.21 11.47
CA THR A 40 20.69 25.16 11.94
C THR A 40 19.97 23.98 12.61
N GLY A 41 19.02 24.24 13.51
CA GLY A 41 18.28 23.18 14.21
C GLY A 41 17.40 22.35 13.28
N ALA A 42 16.60 23.01 12.44
CA ALA A 42 15.76 22.33 11.45
C ALA A 42 16.61 21.56 10.43
N SER A 43 17.69 22.16 9.93
CA SER A 43 18.60 21.54 8.98
C SER A 43 19.22 20.27 9.56
N MET A 44 19.68 20.30 10.82
CA MET A 44 20.24 19.12 11.48
C MET A 44 19.18 18.03 11.68
N PHE A 45 17.97 18.41 12.10
CA PHE A 45 16.86 17.47 12.24
C PHE A 45 16.55 16.75 10.93
N TRP A 46 16.40 17.48 9.82
CA TRP A 46 16.04 16.87 8.54
C TRP A 46 17.14 15.97 7.97
N LEU A 47 18.41 16.31 8.20
CA LEU A 47 19.54 15.44 7.86
C LEU A 47 19.51 14.12 8.64
N ASP A 48 19.16 14.18 9.94
CA ASP A 48 19.08 13.01 10.81
C ASP A 48 17.84 12.15 10.49
N ALA A 49 16.67 12.78 10.36
CA ALA A 49 15.41 12.11 10.05
C ALA A 49 15.45 11.33 8.72
N LEU A 50 16.17 11.85 7.73
CA LEU A 50 16.32 11.25 6.41
C LEU A 50 17.66 10.49 6.24
N HIS A 51 18.42 10.30 7.31
CA HIS A 51 19.69 9.60 7.27
C HIS A 51 19.53 8.15 6.81
N ASP A 52 20.30 7.71 5.82
CA ASP A 52 20.18 6.38 5.18
C ASP A 52 18.80 6.09 4.55
N CYS A 53 17.90 7.07 4.45
CA CYS A 53 16.65 6.91 3.73
C CYS A 53 16.95 6.79 2.23
N LYS A 54 16.40 5.76 1.58
CA LYS A 54 16.55 5.54 0.14
C LYS A 54 15.63 6.46 -0.65
N LEU A 55 15.95 7.75 -0.62
CA LEU A 55 15.16 8.81 -1.25
C LEU A 55 15.21 8.79 -2.78
N ASP A 56 16.00 7.91 -3.40
CA ASP A 56 16.11 7.72 -4.85
C ASP A 56 15.38 6.47 -5.38
N GLN A 57 14.91 5.58 -4.50
CA GLN A 57 14.26 4.32 -4.87
C GLN A 57 12.75 4.41 -4.73
N SER A 58 12.05 4.66 -5.85
CA SER A 58 10.59 4.72 -5.87
C SER A 58 9.94 3.54 -5.17
N LEU A 59 8.86 3.81 -4.44
CA LEU A 59 8.08 2.76 -3.79
C LEU A 59 7.60 1.76 -4.85
N LEU A 60 7.73 0.47 -4.54
CA LEU A 60 7.28 -0.62 -5.43
C LEU A 60 5.77 -0.80 -5.30
N LEU A 61 5.01 0.24 -5.63
CA LEU A 61 3.56 0.15 -5.76
C LEU A 61 3.21 -0.72 -6.99
N PRO A 62 2.02 -1.35 -7.01
CA PRO A 62 1.58 -2.18 -8.13
C PRO A 62 1.20 -1.32 -9.35
N TYR A 63 2.21 -0.72 -9.98
CA TYR A 63 2.05 0.07 -11.19
C TYR A 63 1.68 -0.82 -12.38
N ASP A 64 0.77 -0.35 -13.23
CA ASP A 64 0.41 -1.01 -14.49
C ASP A 64 1.35 -0.62 -15.64
N ARG A 65 2.08 0.48 -15.48
CA ARG A 65 2.93 1.09 -16.51
C ARG A 65 4.27 1.54 -15.92
N TYR A 66 5.29 1.58 -16.77
CA TYR A 66 6.57 2.16 -16.42
C TYR A 66 6.47 3.67 -16.27
N ARG A 67 7.18 4.21 -15.27
CA ARG A 67 7.29 5.65 -15.04
C ARG A 67 8.00 6.32 -16.22
N LEU A 68 7.34 7.31 -16.82
CA LEU A 68 7.93 8.23 -17.79
C LEU A 68 8.61 9.41 -17.09
N SER A 69 9.41 10.20 -17.80
CA SER A 69 10.01 11.41 -17.20
C SER A 69 8.95 12.42 -16.77
N ASN A 70 9.25 13.24 -15.76
CA ASN A 70 8.30 14.22 -15.20
C ASN A 70 7.75 15.20 -16.24
N GLU A 71 8.48 15.46 -17.32
CA GLU A 71 8.05 16.32 -18.43
C GLU A 71 6.87 15.76 -19.23
N HIS A 72 6.66 14.43 -19.17
CA HIS A 72 5.59 13.73 -19.88
C HIS A 72 4.37 13.45 -18.99
N ARG A 73 4.37 13.95 -17.75
CA ARG A 73 3.26 13.75 -16.82
C ARG A 73 2.03 14.48 -17.35
N THR A 74 0.95 13.76 -17.57
CA THR A 74 -0.29 14.34 -18.14
C THR A 74 -1.09 15.10 -17.09
N GLY A 75 -0.85 14.81 -15.80
CA GLY A 75 -1.63 15.33 -14.69
C GLY A 75 -3.03 14.73 -14.61
N ARG A 76 -3.34 13.70 -15.41
CA ARG A 76 -4.60 12.96 -15.35
C ARG A 76 -4.51 11.85 -14.31
N GLY A 77 -5.62 11.59 -13.65
CA GLY A 77 -5.74 10.60 -12.60
C GLY A 77 -7.14 10.04 -12.48
N THR A 78 -7.26 9.06 -11.61
CA THR A 78 -8.53 8.42 -11.24
C THR A 78 -8.73 8.56 -9.74
N SER A 79 -9.98 8.54 -9.30
CA SER A 79 -10.37 8.73 -7.91
C SER A 79 -11.35 7.65 -7.51
N ILE A 80 -11.03 6.88 -6.48
CA ILE A 80 -11.93 5.89 -5.88
C ILE A 80 -12.13 6.26 -4.41
N SER A 81 -13.38 6.39 -4.00
CA SER A 81 -13.75 6.69 -2.62
C SER A 81 -14.59 5.56 -2.04
N PHE A 82 -14.39 5.28 -0.76
CA PHE A 82 -15.23 4.36 0.00
C PHE A 82 -15.49 4.93 1.39
N ASP A 83 -16.71 4.69 1.88
CA ASP A 83 -17.14 5.13 3.21
C ASP A 83 -16.90 4.02 4.22
N PHE A 84 -16.60 4.40 5.46
CA PHE A 84 -16.36 3.44 6.53
C PHE A 84 -17.69 2.85 7.03
N GLY A 85 -18.79 3.58 6.85
CA GLY A 85 -20.06 3.28 7.49
C GLY A 85 -19.99 3.53 9.00
N GLN A 86 -21.11 3.30 9.69
CA GLN A 86 -21.25 3.67 11.11
C GLN A 86 -20.35 2.83 12.02
N ASP A 87 -20.33 1.50 11.84
CA ASP A 87 -19.61 0.58 12.73
C ASP A 87 -18.10 0.84 12.69
N LEU A 88 -17.50 0.88 11.49
CA LEU A 88 -16.06 1.11 11.35
C LEU A 88 -15.67 2.53 11.80
N SER A 89 -16.51 3.53 11.54
CA SER A 89 -16.26 4.90 12.00
C SER A 89 -16.25 4.99 13.53
N HIS A 90 -17.23 4.35 14.19
CA HIS A 90 -17.29 4.27 15.64
C HIS A 90 -16.06 3.56 16.22
N ASP A 91 -15.68 2.42 15.67
CA ASP A 91 -14.54 1.65 16.17
C ASP A 91 -13.21 2.38 15.93
N PHE A 92 -13.06 3.04 14.78
CA PHE A 92 -11.91 3.89 14.48
C PHE A 92 -11.77 5.06 15.48
N LEU A 93 -12.87 5.75 15.79
CA LEU A 93 -12.90 6.80 16.84
C LEU A 93 -12.56 6.24 18.22
N SER A 94 -13.20 5.13 18.60
CA SER A 94 -12.99 4.51 19.90
C SER A 94 -11.53 4.06 20.10
N HIS A 95 -10.89 3.61 19.01
CA HIS A 95 -9.50 3.18 19.01
C HIS A 95 -8.55 4.37 19.21
N ALA A 96 -8.79 5.50 18.54
CA ALA A 96 -8.03 6.73 18.76
C ALA A 96 -8.15 7.23 20.20
N LEU A 97 -9.37 7.25 20.74
CA LEU A 97 -9.65 7.68 22.11
C LEU A 97 -9.00 6.77 23.17
N SER A 98 -9.13 5.45 23.02
CA SER A 98 -8.57 4.49 23.99
C SER A 98 -7.05 4.50 24.05
N ASN A 99 -6.39 4.80 22.92
CA ASN A 99 -4.93 4.91 22.85
C ASN A 99 -4.37 6.32 23.11
N ASN A 100 -5.23 7.33 23.32
CA ASN A 100 -4.86 8.76 23.45
C ASN A 100 -4.05 9.30 22.26
N ILE A 101 -4.47 8.96 21.04
CA ILE A 101 -3.82 9.36 19.78
C ILE A 101 -4.82 10.15 18.94
N SER A 102 -4.36 11.12 18.14
CA SER A 102 -5.26 11.89 17.28
C SER A 102 -5.67 11.10 16.03
N LEU A 103 -6.82 11.46 15.44
CA LEU A 103 -7.40 10.70 14.32
C LEU A 103 -6.54 10.74 13.05
N ASP A 104 -5.85 11.85 12.80
CA ASP A 104 -4.89 12.00 11.72
C ASP A 104 -3.69 11.07 11.89
N GLN A 105 -3.19 10.92 13.12
CA GLN A 105 -2.09 9.99 13.45
C GLN A 105 -2.52 8.53 13.29
N LEU A 106 -3.75 8.19 13.71
CA LEU A 106 -4.30 6.84 13.52
C LEU A 106 -4.49 6.51 12.02
N ALA A 107 -5.03 7.45 11.25
CA ALA A 107 -5.21 7.32 9.80
C ALA A 107 -3.86 7.17 9.09
N LEU A 108 -2.88 7.97 9.49
CA LEU A 108 -1.51 7.90 8.99
C LEU A 108 -0.87 6.54 9.31
N ALA A 109 -1.01 6.03 10.53
CA ALA A 109 -0.51 4.70 10.90
C ALA A 109 -1.16 3.58 10.09
N THR A 110 -2.47 3.68 9.89
CA THR A 110 -3.21 2.76 9.02
C THR A 110 -2.64 2.80 7.60
N TYR A 111 -2.33 3.98 7.08
CA TYR A 111 -1.77 4.13 5.75
C TYR A 111 -0.35 3.56 5.61
N TYR A 112 0.54 3.77 6.58
CA TYR A 112 1.87 3.15 6.56
C TYR A 112 1.79 1.62 6.58
N VAL A 113 0.92 1.04 7.40
CA VAL A 113 0.71 -0.40 7.45
C VAL A 113 0.13 -0.93 6.14
N PHE A 114 -0.77 -0.17 5.52
CA PHE A 114 -1.28 -0.48 4.18
C PHE A 114 -0.17 -0.48 3.14
N LEU A 115 0.69 0.55 3.12
CA LEU A 115 1.83 0.64 2.21
C LEU A 115 2.83 -0.49 2.42
N PHE A 116 3.13 -0.85 3.68
CA PHE A 116 3.98 -2.01 4.00
C PHE A 116 3.46 -3.28 3.34
N LYS A 117 2.14 -3.52 3.41
CA LYS A 117 1.53 -4.68 2.77
C LYS A 117 1.48 -4.57 1.25
N LEU A 118 1.20 -3.38 0.73
CA LEU A 118 1.09 -3.12 -0.70
C LEU A 118 2.43 -3.24 -1.43
N THR A 119 3.52 -2.88 -0.76
CA THR A 119 4.90 -2.91 -1.28
C THR A 119 5.63 -4.22 -0.98
N ASN A 120 4.88 -5.29 -0.66
CA ASN A 120 5.43 -6.62 -0.36
C ASN A 120 6.43 -6.65 0.82
N GLY A 121 6.21 -5.80 1.82
CA GLY A 121 6.93 -5.82 3.09
C GLY A 121 8.07 -4.81 3.21
N GLU A 122 8.09 -3.74 2.40
CA GLU A 122 9.09 -2.67 2.55
C GLU A 122 8.97 -2.02 3.93
N LYS A 123 10.07 -2.03 4.69
CA LYS A 123 10.09 -1.62 6.10
C LYS A 123 10.43 -0.15 6.30
N ASP A 124 11.10 0.47 5.34
CA ASP A 124 11.54 1.87 5.44
C ASP A 124 10.76 2.69 4.42
N LEU A 125 9.67 3.32 4.88
CA LEU A 125 8.72 4.02 4.04
C LEU A 125 8.84 5.52 4.26
N CYS A 126 8.93 6.28 3.17
CA CYS A 126 8.90 7.74 3.22
C CYS A 126 7.80 8.27 2.31
N ILE A 127 6.87 9.04 2.90
CA ILE A 127 5.69 9.58 2.22
C ILE A 127 5.65 11.10 2.36
N GLY A 128 4.97 11.78 1.45
CA GLY A 128 4.72 13.21 1.56
C GLY A 128 3.51 13.51 2.44
N ILE A 129 3.63 14.49 3.34
CA ILE A 129 2.49 15.06 4.06
C ILE A 129 2.41 16.57 3.80
N ASN A 130 1.18 17.06 3.58
CA ASN A 130 0.93 18.49 3.42
C ASN A 130 0.66 19.12 4.78
N THR A 131 1.42 20.15 5.13
CA THR A 131 1.22 20.94 6.34
C THR A 131 0.61 22.30 5.98
N HIS A 132 -0.19 22.86 6.87
CA HIS A 132 -0.79 24.19 6.66
C HIS A 132 0.26 25.32 6.57
N GLY A 133 1.46 25.10 7.14
CA GLY A 133 2.58 26.04 7.20
C GLY A 133 2.30 27.35 7.95
N ARG A 134 1.15 27.45 8.63
CA ARG A 134 0.80 28.58 9.51
C ARG A 134 1.16 28.25 10.96
N TYR A 135 2.45 28.16 11.23
CA TYR A 135 3.00 27.71 12.53
C TYR A 135 3.09 28.81 13.60
N ARG A 136 2.63 30.04 13.29
CA ARG A 136 2.49 31.15 14.24
C ARG A 136 1.10 31.76 14.07
N ASP A 137 0.52 32.21 15.16
CA ASP A 137 -0.83 32.77 15.17
C ASP A 137 -0.97 33.98 14.22
N GLU A 138 0.07 34.81 14.12
CA GLU A 138 0.16 35.95 13.20
C GLU A 138 -0.05 35.55 11.73
N LEU A 139 0.29 34.31 11.36
CA LEU A 139 0.15 33.82 9.99
C LEU A 139 -1.28 33.38 9.68
N ASN A 140 -2.15 33.16 10.67
CA ASN A 140 -3.50 32.60 10.43
C ASN A 140 -4.40 33.54 9.62
N SER A 141 -4.20 34.85 9.72
CA SER A 141 -5.03 35.86 9.05
C SER A 141 -4.45 36.34 7.71
N ILE A 142 -3.32 35.80 7.27
CA ILE A 142 -2.63 36.28 6.06
C ILE A 142 -3.08 35.50 4.83
N ILE A 143 -3.47 36.19 3.77
CA ILE A 143 -3.70 35.57 2.46
C ILE A 143 -2.34 35.26 1.82
N GLY A 144 -2.09 33.99 1.50
CA GLY A 144 -0.82 33.54 0.93
C GLY A 144 -0.70 32.02 0.81
N MET A 145 0.35 31.57 0.12
CA MET A 145 0.65 30.15 -0.11
C MET A 145 1.57 29.61 0.99
N PHE A 146 0.97 29.22 2.12
CA PHE A 146 1.72 28.69 3.27
C PHE A 146 1.90 27.17 3.24
N VAL A 147 1.14 26.45 2.41
CA VAL A 147 1.17 24.98 2.42
C VAL A 147 2.58 24.50 2.10
N ASN A 148 3.15 23.68 2.99
CA ASN A 148 4.47 23.08 2.84
C ASN A 148 4.33 21.57 2.84
N ALA A 149 4.87 20.92 1.81
CA ALA A 149 4.93 19.47 1.71
C ALA A 149 6.25 18.98 2.31
N ILE A 150 6.19 18.09 3.29
CA ILE A 150 7.37 17.57 3.96
C ILE A 150 7.41 16.04 3.88
N PRO A 151 8.62 15.45 3.79
CA PRO A 151 8.76 14.01 3.91
C PRO A 151 8.46 13.59 5.35
N LEU A 152 7.74 12.49 5.49
CA LEU A 152 7.63 11.77 6.75
C LEU A 152 8.13 10.35 6.49
N ARG A 153 9.18 9.95 7.22
CA ARG A 153 9.76 8.62 7.16
C ARG A 153 9.28 7.81 8.36
N CYS A 154 8.93 6.56 8.15
CA CYS A 154 8.62 5.61 9.20
C CYS A 154 9.33 4.29 8.93
N GLN A 155 10.02 3.78 9.95
CA GLN A 155 10.62 2.45 9.94
C GLN A 155 9.70 1.48 10.68
N LEU A 156 9.18 0.49 9.94
CA LEU A 156 8.22 -0.48 10.44
C LEU A 156 8.92 -1.78 10.83
N ASP A 157 8.66 -2.24 12.04
CA ASP A 157 8.96 -3.61 12.45
C ASP A 157 7.71 -4.49 12.27
N PRO A 158 7.72 -5.48 11.35
CA PRO A 158 6.58 -6.32 11.07
C PRO A 158 6.03 -7.10 12.28
N HIS A 159 6.87 -7.33 13.30
CA HIS A 159 6.52 -8.08 14.51
C HIS A 159 5.84 -7.23 15.58
N LEU A 160 5.86 -5.91 15.44
CA LEU A 160 5.14 -5.02 16.36
C LEU A 160 3.64 -5.05 16.07
N SER A 161 2.88 -4.86 17.14
CA SER A 161 1.44 -4.66 17.01
C SER A 161 1.11 -3.30 16.43
N PHE A 162 -0.07 -3.19 15.84
CA PHE A 162 -0.57 -1.93 15.28
C PHE A 162 -0.51 -0.79 16.31
N ASP A 163 -0.96 -1.01 17.54
CA ASP A 163 -0.95 0.00 18.61
C ASP A 163 0.46 0.53 18.92
N LYS A 164 1.48 -0.33 18.88
CA LYS A 164 2.87 0.08 19.09
C LYS A 164 3.38 0.93 17.92
N ILE A 165 3.03 0.55 16.70
CA ILE A 165 3.39 1.30 15.49
C ILE A 165 2.71 2.67 15.49
N THR A 166 1.42 2.73 15.85
CA THR A 166 0.69 4.01 15.95
C THR A 166 1.34 4.94 16.98
N LYS A 167 1.84 4.42 18.10
CA LYS A 167 2.61 5.21 19.09
C LYS A 167 3.95 5.69 18.53
N HIS A 168 4.69 4.86 17.81
CA HIS A 168 5.93 5.30 17.14
C HIS A 168 5.65 6.43 16.13
N ILE A 169 4.60 6.27 15.32
CA ILE A 169 4.20 7.28 14.33
C ILE A 169 3.72 8.57 15.01
N HIS A 170 3.04 8.48 16.15
CA HIS A 170 2.68 9.64 16.97
C HIS A 170 3.93 10.43 17.38
N ASP A 171 4.94 9.77 17.93
CA ASP A 171 6.19 10.40 18.37
C ASP A 171 6.96 11.01 17.18
N ASP A 172 7.06 10.27 16.07
CA ASP A 172 7.73 10.73 14.83
C ASP A 172 7.02 11.96 14.25
N MET A 173 5.69 11.93 14.19
CA MET A 173 4.90 13.04 13.69
C MET A 173 5.05 14.28 14.57
N ILE A 174 5.00 14.15 15.90
CA ILE A 174 5.21 15.30 16.80
C ILE A 174 6.59 15.92 16.60
N ASN A 175 7.64 15.10 16.45
CA ASN A 175 9.00 15.60 16.23
C ASN A 175 9.15 16.26 14.86
N CYS A 176 8.58 15.66 13.81
CA CYS A 176 8.57 16.20 12.46
C CYS A 176 7.81 17.54 12.39
N MET A 177 6.66 17.64 13.04
CA MET A 177 5.83 18.85 13.01
C MET A 177 6.52 20.06 13.66
N LYS A 178 7.43 19.88 14.63
CA LYS A 178 8.25 20.96 15.21
C LYS A 178 9.10 21.69 14.17
N TYR A 179 9.51 21.01 13.10
CA TYR A 179 10.37 21.54 12.03
C TYR A 179 9.66 21.61 10.67
N SER A 180 8.33 21.46 10.66
CA SER A 180 7.49 21.53 9.46
C SER A 180 7.54 22.86 8.71
N TYR A 181 7.97 23.94 9.36
CA TYR A 181 8.18 25.25 8.73
C TYR A 181 9.39 25.29 7.80
N PHE A 182 10.25 24.27 7.82
CA PHE A 182 11.44 24.24 7.00
C PHE A 182 11.08 23.92 5.52
N PRO A 183 11.43 24.79 4.56
CA PRO A 183 10.98 24.65 3.18
C PRO A 183 11.45 23.34 2.53
N LEU A 184 10.55 22.66 1.80
CA LEU A 184 10.86 21.46 1.03
C LEU A 184 12.12 21.59 0.16
N GLN A 185 12.27 22.71 -0.55
CA GLN A 185 13.43 22.96 -1.41
C GLN A 185 14.74 22.94 -0.63
N ARG A 186 14.73 23.42 0.63
CA ARG A 186 15.92 23.37 1.49
C ARG A 186 16.21 21.94 1.96
N ILE A 187 15.20 21.12 2.23
CA ILE A 187 15.35 19.68 2.52
C ILE A 187 15.99 18.98 1.31
N LEU A 188 15.46 19.20 0.11
CA LEU A 188 16.00 18.60 -1.12
C LEU A 188 17.44 19.03 -1.42
N ASN A 189 17.80 20.29 -1.15
CA ASN A 189 19.16 20.78 -1.32
C ASN A 189 20.18 20.11 -0.38
N GLN A 190 19.74 19.48 0.72
CA GLN A 190 20.61 18.66 1.58
C GLN A 190 20.96 17.32 0.92
N HIS A 191 20.24 16.93 -0.13
CA HIS A 191 20.36 15.66 -0.84
C HIS A 191 20.57 15.88 -2.36
N PRO A 192 21.66 16.56 -2.79
CA PRO A 192 21.82 17.05 -4.17
C PRO A 192 21.94 15.96 -5.24
N ASN A 193 22.23 14.71 -4.84
CA ASN A 193 22.34 13.58 -5.77
C ASN A 193 20.98 12.96 -6.13
N ILE A 194 19.88 13.45 -5.57
CA ILE A 194 18.55 12.87 -5.69
C ILE A 194 17.71 13.75 -6.61
N SER A 195 17.46 13.27 -7.83
CA SER A 195 16.70 14.03 -8.83
C SER A 195 15.18 13.88 -8.68
N ASN A 196 14.71 12.74 -8.15
CA ASN A 196 13.29 12.44 -7.95
C ASN A 196 13.11 11.81 -6.56
N PRO A 197 12.75 12.61 -5.54
CA PRO A 197 12.61 12.11 -4.19
C PRO A 197 11.35 11.24 -4.02
N VAL A 198 11.51 10.06 -3.44
CA VAL A 198 10.47 9.00 -3.33
C VAL A 198 9.22 9.42 -2.58
N PHE A 199 9.33 10.33 -1.60
CA PHE A 199 8.17 10.81 -0.85
C PHE A 199 7.19 11.66 -1.68
N LEU A 200 7.56 12.04 -2.91
CA LEU A 200 6.64 12.65 -3.88
C LEU A 200 5.83 11.61 -4.66
N ASP A 201 6.21 10.33 -4.60
CA ASP A 201 5.47 9.26 -5.27
C ASP A 201 4.15 8.98 -4.55
N THR A 202 4.13 9.18 -3.23
CA THR A 202 2.95 8.87 -2.43
C THR A 202 2.74 9.90 -1.33
N SER A 203 1.50 10.36 -1.14
CA SER A 203 1.18 11.35 -0.13
C SER A 203 -0.05 10.99 0.71
N PHE A 204 -0.08 11.53 1.93
CA PHE A 204 -1.17 11.37 2.86
C PHE A 204 -1.80 12.72 3.21
N GLU A 205 -3.14 12.73 3.27
CA GLU A 205 -3.92 13.88 3.69
C GLU A 205 -4.99 13.44 4.69
N PHE A 206 -5.21 14.28 5.70
CA PHE A 206 -6.32 14.12 6.63
C PHE A 206 -7.11 15.42 6.68
N LEU A 207 -8.40 15.33 6.38
CA LEU A 207 -9.30 16.46 6.28
C LEU A 207 -10.45 16.25 7.26
N SER A 208 -10.63 17.20 8.18
CA SER A 208 -11.83 17.25 9.02
C SER A 208 -12.71 18.39 8.54
N SER A 209 -13.98 18.08 8.26
CA SER A 209 -14.95 19.06 7.78
C SER A 209 -16.28 18.86 8.49
N MET A 210 -16.95 19.95 8.85
CA MET A 210 -18.35 19.92 9.25
C MET A 210 -19.17 19.95 7.97
N ARG A 211 -19.76 18.83 7.53
CA ARG A 211 -20.56 18.81 6.30
C ARG A 211 -21.92 19.42 6.60
N ARG A 212 -22.11 20.72 6.37
CA ARG A 212 -23.48 21.27 6.34
C ARG A 212 -24.07 20.95 4.98
N ASP A 213 -25.22 20.28 4.93
CA ASP A 213 -25.91 19.99 3.66
C ASP A 213 -26.29 21.27 2.87
N GLU A 214 -26.19 22.44 3.51
CA GLU A 214 -26.40 23.78 2.93
C GLU A 214 -25.09 24.51 2.53
N GLU A 215 -23.89 23.94 2.77
CA GLU A 215 -22.59 24.63 2.66
C GLU A 215 -22.06 24.84 1.24
N ASN A 216 -22.79 24.39 0.21
CA ASN A 216 -22.51 24.90 -1.12
C ASN A 216 -23.01 26.34 -1.26
N GLU A 217 -23.87 26.87 -0.39
CA GLU A 217 -24.33 28.26 -0.48
C GLU A 217 -23.57 29.17 0.51
N ILE A 218 -22.73 30.07 -0.01
CA ILE A 218 -22.20 31.21 0.75
C ILE A 218 -23.14 32.39 0.54
N MET A 219 -23.59 33.00 1.63
CA MET A 219 -24.22 34.31 1.59
C MET A 219 -23.15 35.39 1.54
N ILE A 220 -23.20 36.27 0.54
CA ILE A 220 -22.38 37.48 0.46
C ILE A 220 -23.35 38.65 0.29
N GLY A 221 -23.57 39.41 1.38
CA GLY A 221 -24.68 40.36 1.47
C GLY A 221 -26.03 39.66 1.28
N ASP A 222 -26.86 40.18 0.36
CA ASP A 222 -28.17 39.62 0.03
C ASP A 222 -28.11 38.53 -1.06
N SER A 223 -26.92 38.23 -1.59
CA SER A 223 -26.74 37.29 -2.70
C SER A 223 -26.32 35.90 -2.22
N ARG A 224 -26.98 34.88 -2.77
CA ARG A 224 -26.65 33.46 -2.58
C ARG A 224 -25.65 33.03 -3.64
N PHE A 225 -24.45 32.65 -3.21
CA PHE A 225 -23.43 32.08 -4.09
C PHE A 225 -23.36 30.59 -3.86
N SER A 226 -23.58 29.80 -4.90
CA SER A 226 -23.20 28.40 -4.85
C SER A 226 -21.69 28.27 -5.13
N LEU A 227 -20.92 27.82 -4.14
CA LEU A 227 -19.60 27.25 -4.34
C LEU A 227 -19.72 26.11 -5.34
N LEU A 228 -19.37 26.39 -6.58
CA LEU A 228 -19.02 25.33 -7.51
C LEU A 228 -17.69 24.75 -7.00
N PRO A 229 -17.64 23.48 -6.57
CA PRO A 229 -16.37 22.88 -6.20
C PRO A 229 -15.43 23.06 -7.38
N TYR A 230 -14.19 23.49 -7.10
CA TYR A 230 -13.13 23.49 -8.10
C TYR A 230 -13.01 22.05 -8.61
N SER A 231 -13.59 21.76 -9.77
CA SER A 231 -13.72 20.38 -10.22
C SER A 231 -12.34 19.92 -10.64
N ILE A 232 -11.72 19.15 -9.74
CA ILE A 232 -10.56 18.34 -10.08
C ILE A 232 -10.96 17.36 -11.20
N LYS A 233 -12.27 17.05 -11.35
CA LYS A 233 -12.82 16.25 -12.44
C LYS A 233 -12.56 16.84 -13.82
N ILE A 234 -11.82 16.09 -14.64
CA ILE A 234 -11.59 16.34 -16.07
C ILE A 234 -12.73 15.70 -16.90
N SER A 235 -13.23 14.55 -16.44
CA SER A 235 -14.38 13.83 -17.01
C SER A 235 -15.15 13.09 -15.89
N GLU A 236 -16.13 12.24 -16.22
CA GLU A 236 -16.87 11.45 -15.22
C GLU A 236 -15.94 10.58 -14.36
N ASP A 237 -14.93 9.97 -14.98
CA ASP A 237 -14.02 8.99 -14.36
C ASP A 237 -12.61 9.53 -14.09
N GLU A 238 -12.31 10.76 -14.52
CA GLU A 238 -10.96 11.33 -14.44
C GLU A 238 -10.89 12.57 -13.58
N VAL A 239 -9.82 12.66 -12.80
CA VAL A 239 -9.47 13.80 -11.95
C VAL A 239 -8.07 14.30 -12.27
N MET A 240 -7.78 15.56 -12.02
CA MET A 240 -6.42 16.10 -11.99
C MET A 240 -5.63 15.51 -10.82
N SER A 241 -4.45 14.95 -11.10
CA SER A 241 -3.59 14.30 -10.11
C SER A 241 -2.21 14.95 -10.04
N LYS A 242 -1.90 15.53 -8.86
CA LYS A 242 -0.63 16.21 -8.58
C LYS A 242 0.50 15.25 -8.21
N PHE A 243 0.17 14.15 -7.55
CA PHE A 243 1.09 13.11 -7.09
C PHE A 243 0.70 11.76 -7.69
N ASP A 244 1.58 10.77 -7.64
CA ASP A 244 1.29 9.49 -8.29
C ASP A 244 0.24 8.69 -7.54
N PHE A 245 0.23 8.81 -6.22
CA PHE A 245 -0.71 8.14 -5.33
C PHE A 245 -0.99 9.01 -4.11
N ILE A 246 -2.25 9.31 -3.83
CA ILE A 246 -2.68 10.13 -2.70
C ILE A 246 -3.76 9.37 -1.96
N VAL A 247 -3.60 9.24 -0.65
CA VAL A 247 -4.66 8.75 0.24
C VAL A 247 -5.12 9.88 1.12
N SER A 248 -6.40 10.21 1.00
CA SER A 248 -7.04 11.26 1.77
C SER A 248 -8.11 10.65 2.66
N PHE A 249 -7.96 10.80 3.98
CA PHE A 249 -9.00 10.49 4.95
C PHE A 249 -9.85 11.73 5.18
N GLN A 250 -11.16 11.58 5.11
CA GLN A 250 -12.12 12.64 5.45
C GLN A 250 -12.92 12.23 6.68
N HIS A 251 -12.98 13.13 7.66
CA HIS A 251 -13.80 13.00 8.85
C HIS A 251 -14.94 14.01 8.79
N ASP A 252 -16.17 13.51 8.67
CA ASP A 252 -17.39 14.30 8.80
C ASP A 252 -17.71 14.49 10.27
N LEU A 253 -17.48 15.70 10.78
CA LEU A 253 -17.65 16.03 12.18
C LEU A 253 -19.13 16.09 12.63
N ASN A 254 -20.09 16.17 11.70
CA ASN A 254 -21.52 16.18 12.03
C ASN A 254 -22.03 14.76 12.25
N LEU A 255 -21.68 13.85 11.34
CA LEU A 255 -22.08 12.44 11.41
C LEU A 255 -21.11 11.59 12.24
N ASN A 256 -19.92 12.10 12.54
CA ASN A 256 -18.78 11.34 13.06
C ASN A 256 -18.45 10.12 12.18
N GLU A 257 -18.60 10.28 10.86
CA GLU A 257 -18.34 9.25 9.86
C GLU A 257 -17.04 9.55 9.12
N PHE A 258 -16.36 8.49 8.70
CA PHE A 258 -15.12 8.58 7.94
C PHE A 258 -15.31 8.06 6.52
N SER A 259 -14.57 8.66 5.61
CA SER A 259 -14.38 8.12 4.27
C SER A 259 -12.91 8.21 3.88
N CYS A 260 -12.52 7.37 2.93
CA CYS A 260 -11.19 7.37 2.37
C CYS A 260 -11.29 7.50 0.85
N THR A 261 -10.52 8.43 0.30
CA THR A 261 -10.38 8.62 -1.15
C THR A 261 -8.94 8.32 -1.57
N ILE A 262 -8.79 7.49 -2.59
CA ILE A 262 -7.52 7.19 -3.24
C ILE A 262 -7.51 7.88 -4.60
N ASN A 263 -6.61 8.84 -4.78
CA ASN A 263 -6.35 9.45 -6.08
C ASN A 263 -5.03 8.92 -6.62
N ALA A 264 -5.00 8.49 -7.88
CA ALA A 264 -3.77 8.00 -8.50
C ALA A 264 -3.60 8.49 -9.92
N SER A 265 -2.35 8.60 -10.38
CA SER A 265 -2.01 9.02 -11.74
C SER A 265 -2.37 7.93 -12.76
N LEU A 266 -3.13 8.30 -13.80
CA LEU A 266 -3.44 7.41 -14.93
C LEU A 266 -2.21 7.13 -15.80
N ASP A 267 -1.15 7.90 -15.65
CA ASP A 267 0.14 7.64 -16.31
C ASP A 267 0.79 6.35 -15.77
N LEU A 268 0.45 5.93 -14.55
CA LEU A 268 1.03 4.76 -13.87
C LEU A 268 0.03 3.65 -13.57
N PHE A 269 -1.22 4.01 -13.28
CA PHE A 269 -2.26 3.07 -12.84
C PHE A 269 -3.45 3.02 -13.79
N ASN A 270 -4.12 1.88 -13.84
CA ASN A 270 -5.46 1.71 -14.38
C ASN A 270 -6.50 2.00 -13.30
N ALA A 271 -7.67 2.48 -13.70
CA ALA A 271 -8.79 2.68 -12.79
C ALA A 271 -9.21 1.37 -12.08
N GLU A 272 -9.17 0.24 -12.79
CA GLU A 272 -9.46 -1.09 -12.23
C GLU A 272 -8.47 -1.46 -11.13
N THR A 273 -7.17 -1.21 -11.35
CA THR A 273 -6.12 -1.46 -10.36
C THR A 273 -6.34 -0.64 -9.08
N ILE A 274 -6.69 0.65 -9.20
CA ILE A 274 -7.00 1.49 -8.04
C ILE A 274 -8.28 1.03 -7.33
N SER A 275 -9.29 0.57 -8.07
CA SER A 275 -10.50 -0.01 -7.48
C SER A 275 -10.19 -1.24 -6.63
N ILE A 276 -9.34 -2.14 -7.14
CA ILE A 276 -8.87 -3.31 -6.37
C ILE A 276 -8.06 -2.87 -5.15
N ILE A 277 -7.12 -1.93 -5.29
CA ILE A 277 -6.34 -1.39 -4.17
C ILE A 277 -7.24 -0.79 -3.09
N ALA A 278 -8.29 -0.06 -3.47
CA ALA A 278 -9.27 0.50 -2.54
C ALA A 278 -10.04 -0.61 -1.80
N GLN A 279 -10.50 -1.64 -2.49
CA GLN A 279 -11.17 -2.80 -1.86
C GLN A 279 -10.23 -3.52 -0.88
N ARG A 280 -8.94 -3.64 -1.22
CA ARG A 280 -7.92 -4.22 -0.34
C ARG A 280 -7.71 -3.36 0.89
N PHE A 281 -7.68 -2.04 0.75
CA PHE A 281 -7.52 -1.13 1.87
C PHE A 281 -8.73 -1.19 2.81
N GLN A 282 -9.94 -1.16 2.26
CA GLN A 282 -11.18 -1.32 3.01
C GLN A 282 -11.20 -2.66 3.77
N THR A 283 -10.81 -3.76 3.12
CA THR A 283 -10.71 -5.08 3.75
C THR A 283 -9.71 -5.10 4.91
N MET A 284 -8.57 -4.42 4.77
CA MET A 284 -7.57 -4.29 5.84
C MET A 284 -8.12 -3.48 7.03
N LEU A 285 -8.84 -2.39 6.78
CA LEU A 285 -9.50 -1.59 7.82
C LEU A 285 -10.52 -2.43 8.62
N TYR A 286 -11.36 -3.20 7.95
CA TYR A 286 -12.30 -4.12 8.61
C TYR A 286 -11.58 -5.18 9.46
N GLN A 287 -10.49 -5.76 8.96
CA GLN A 287 -9.68 -6.71 9.73
C GLN A 287 -9.07 -6.04 10.97
N GLN A 288 -8.58 -4.80 10.84
CA GLN A 288 -7.88 -4.10 11.90
C GLN A 288 -8.80 -3.63 13.04
N PHE A 289 -10.00 -3.15 12.72
CA PHE A 289 -10.86 -2.46 13.69
C PHE A 289 -12.10 -3.26 14.10
N ILE A 290 -12.67 -4.08 13.21
CA ILE A 290 -13.96 -4.76 13.47
C ILE A 290 -13.77 -6.24 13.82
N SER A 291 -12.73 -6.91 13.30
CA SER A 291 -12.60 -8.36 13.53
C SER A 291 -12.32 -8.70 15.00
N PHE A 292 -13.13 -9.60 15.57
CA PHE A 292 -13.32 -9.84 17.01
C PHE A 292 -12.12 -10.47 17.76
N ASP A 293 -11.02 -10.80 17.07
CA ASP A 293 -9.87 -11.49 17.67
C ASP A 293 -8.77 -10.49 18.09
N CYS A 294 -8.85 -10.01 19.33
CA CYS A 294 -7.75 -9.38 20.10
C CYS A 294 -6.76 -8.54 19.27
N THR A 295 -7.25 -7.51 18.59
CA THR A 295 -6.50 -6.67 17.63
C THR A 295 -5.32 -5.91 18.25
N ALA A 296 -5.34 -5.62 19.55
CA ALA A 296 -4.34 -4.79 20.23
C ALA A 296 -2.89 -5.34 20.18
N ASN A 297 -2.73 -6.67 20.09
CA ASN A 297 -1.41 -7.31 20.11
C ASN A 297 -1.07 -8.09 18.83
N ARG A 298 -1.89 -7.99 17.79
CA ARG A 298 -1.64 -8.71 16.55
C ARG A 298 -0.49 -8.04 15.79
N PRO A 299 0.57 -8.77 15.41
CA PRO A 299 1.66 -8.20 14.64
C PRO A 299 1.19 -7.85 13.23
N ILE A 300 1.69 -6.73 12.68
CA ILE A 300 1.22 -6.24 11.38
C ILE A 300 1.52 -7.20 10.21
N TYR A 301 2.51 -8.10 10.34
CA TYR A 301 2.76 -9.10 9.31
C TYR A 301 1.59 -10.07 9.10
N GLU A 302 0.65 -10.19 10.05
CA GLU A 302 -0.50 -11.09 9.90
C GLU A 302 -1.69 -10.47 9.16
N LEU A 303 -1.70 -9.14 8.97
CA LEU A 303 -2.74 -8.47 8.20
C LEU A 303 -2.71 -8.92 6.75
N SER A 304 -3.87 -9.15 6.15
CA SER A 304 -3.97 -9.63 4.77
C SER A 304 -4.69 -8.62 3.90
N LEU A 305 -4.11 -8.31 2.74
CA LEU A 305 -4.78 -7.57 1.67
C LEU A 305 -5.56 -8.48 0.71
N MET A 306 -5.59 -9.80 0.96
CA MET A 306 -6.24 -10.74 0.07
C MET A 306 -7.75 -10.57 0.12
N LEU A 307 -8.38 -10.42 -1.03
CA LEU A 307 -9.83 -10.31 -1.15
C LEU A 307 -10.48 -11.69 -1.07
N SER A 308 -11.75 -11.74 -0.66
CA SER A 308 -12.49 -13.01 -0.48
C SER A 308 -12.60 -13.84 -1.76
N ASN A 309 -12.75 -13.19 -2.92
CA ASN A 309 -12.77 -13.86 -4.23
C ASN A 309 -11.39 -14.47 -4.57
N GLU A 310 -10.29 -13.80 -4.23
CA GLU A 310 -8.94 -14.31 -4.42
C GLU A 310 -8.68 -15.52 -3.51
N GLN A 311 -9.17 -15.49 -2.26
CA GLN A 311 -9.11 -16.64 -1.35
C GLN A 311 -9.81 -17.86 -1.93
N TYR A 312 -11.02 -17.66 -2.47
CA TYR A 312 -11.76 -18.71 -3.15
C TYR A 312 -11.01 -19.23 -4.39
N LEU A 313 -10.42 -18.33 -5.18
CA LEU A 313 -9.65 -18.69 -6.37
C LEU A 313 -8.40 -19.52 -5.99
N MET A 314 -7.67 -19.10 -4.96
CA MET A 314 -6.54 -19.85 -4.41
C MET A 314 -6.96 -21.24 -3.92
N GLN A 315 -8.08 -21.36 -3.22
CA GLN A 315 -8.59 -22.66 -2.75
C GLN A 315 -9.04 -23.55 -3.92
N SER A 316 -9.75 -22.98 -4.90
CA SER A 316 -10.26 -23.75 -6.05
C SER A 316 -9.15 -24.23 -6.98
N LEU A 317 -8.13 -23.41 -7.24
CA LEU A 317 -6.95 -23.82 -8.03
C LEU A 317 -6.11 -24.89 -7.31
N ASN A 318 -6.08 -24.87 -5.97
CA ASN A 318 -5.34 -25.85 -5.16
C ASN A 318 -6.18 -27.06 -4.72
N ASN A 319 -7.41 -27.20 -5.20
CA ASN A 319 -8.25 -28.37 -4.93
C ASN A 319 -7.85 -29.57 -5.79
N THR A 320 -6.60 -30.00 -5.66
CA THR A 320 -5.99 -31.10 -6.43
C THR A 320 -5.99 -32.41 -5.66
N GLN A 321 -6.73 -32.50 -4.55
CA GLN A 321 -6.86 -33.73 -3.78
C GLN A 321 -7.64 -34.76 -4.61
N MET A 322 -6.96 -35.83 -4.99
CA MET A 322 -7.54 -36.96 -5.69
C MET A 322 -7.21 -38.23 -4.91
N SER A 323 -8.22 -39.05 -4.65
CA SER A 323 -8.03 -40.36 -4.03
C SER A 323 -7.34 -41.29 -5.01
N PHE A 324 -6.06 -41.59 -4.76
CA PHE A 324 -5.38 -42.66 -5.45
C PHE A 324 -5.81 -44.03 -4.88
N PRO A 325 -6.00 -45.06 -5.72
CA PRO A 325 -6.57 -46.36 -5.31
C PRO A 325 -5.83 -47.09 -4.17
N SER A 326 -4.60 -46.70 -3.85
CA SER A 326 -3.94 -47.08 -2.60
C SER A 326 -2.78 -46.12 -2.32
N PRO A 327 -2.63 -45.61 -1.09
CA PRO A 327 -1.45 -44.81 -0.70
C PRO A 327 -0.15 -45.63 -0.62
N VAL A 328 -0.19 -46.94 -0.88
CA VAL A 328 0.92 -47.88 -0.59
C VAL A 328 1.33 -48.74 -1.80
N THR A 329 0.60 -48.74 -2.93
CA THR A 329 1.07 -49.49 -4.10
C THR A 329 2.17 -48.75 -4.84
N CYS A 330 3.41 -49.16 -4.61
CA CYS A 330 4.51 -48.79 -5.49
C CYS A 330 4.22 -49.28 -6.91
N ILE A 331 4.73 -48.56 -7.92
CA ILE A 331 4.54 -48.88 -9.34
C ILE A 331 4.88 -50.35 -9.66
N HIS A 332 5.90 -50.92 -9.02
CA HIS A 332 6.28 -52.32 -9.22
C HIS A 332 5.23 -53.35 -8.75
N HIS A 333 4.38 -53.01 -7.77
CA HIS A 333 3.26 -53.88 -7.36
C HIS A 333 2.15 -53.91 -8.41
N GLU A 334 1.79 -52.74 -8.96
CA GLU A 334 0.83 -52.66 -10.07
C GLU A 334 1.36 -53.38 -11.31
N PHE A 335 2.66 -53.24 -11.60
CA PHE A 335 3.32 -54.02 -12.65
C PHE A 335 3.19 -55.52 -12.40
N ALA A 336 3.52 -56.03 -11.22
CA ALA A 336 3.40 -57.44 -10.88
C ALA A 336 1.93 -57.93 -11.02
N TYR A 337 0.96 -57.13 -10.62
CA TYR A 337 -0.47 -57.43 -10.81
C TYR A 337 -0.83 -57.56 -12.30
N GLN A 338 -0.32 -56.67 -13.17
CA GLN A 338 -0.51 -56.77 -14.61
C GLN A 338 0.17 -58.03 -15.19
N VAL A 339 1.35 -58.41 -14.70
CA VAL A 339 2.03 -59.65 -15.12
C VAL A 339 1.18 -60.88 -14.80
N MET A 340 0.60 -60.95 -13.59
CA MET A 340 -0.28 -62.05 -13.21
C MET A 340 -1.56 -62.11 -14.05
N LYS A 341 -2.12 -60.96 -14.40
CA LYS A 341 -3.36 -60.86 -15.19
C LYS A 341 -3.16 -61.12 -16.68
N HIS A 342 -2.01 -60.71 -17.22
CA HIS A 342 -1.73 -60.69 -18.66
C HIS A 342 -0.29 -61.14 -18.99
N PRO A 343 0.12 -62.37 -18.61
CA PRO A 343 1.52 -62.79 -18.66
C PRO A 343 2.12 -62.81 -20.08
N GLN A 344 1.33 -63.18 -21.08
CA GLN A 344 1.76 -63.34 -22.48
C GLN A 344 1.51 -62.09 -23.34
N LYS A 345 1.01 -61.00 -22.75
CA LYS A 345 0.87 -59.74 -23.51
C LYS A 345 2.24 -59.07 -23.64
N LEU A 346 2.43 -58.39 -24.76
CA LEU A 346 3.58 -57.52 -24.99
C LEU A 346 3.61 -56.40 -23.95
N ALA A 347 4.75 -56.23 -23.29
CA ALA A 347 5.02 -55.18 -22.30
C ALA A 347 5.93 -54.09 -22.86
N VAL A 348 6.99 -54.48 -23.57
CA VAL A 348 7.97 -53.57 -24.18
C VAL A 348 8.33 -54.08 -25.58
N GLU A 349 8.42 -53.17 -26.55
CA GLU A 349 8.81 -53.46 -27.92
C GLU A 349 9.85 -52.42 -28.36
N LEU A 350 10.92 -52.90 -29.00
CA LEU A 350 11.96 -52.08 -29.59
C LEU A 350 12.39 -52.72 -30.91
N ASP A 351 12.05 -52.08 -32.03
CA ASP A 351 12.25 -52.58 -33.38
C ASP A 351 11.66 -53.99 -33.56
N GLU A 352 12.48 -55.00 -33.91
CA GLU A 352 12.05 -56.39 -34.07
C GLU A 352 12.11 -57.21 -32.77
N GLN A 353 12.54 -56.60 -31.66
CA GLN A 353 12.65 -57.25 -30.36
C GLN A 353 11.47 -56.88 -29.47
N SER A 354 10.98 -57.86 -28.71
CA SER A 354 9.90 -57.62 -27.78
C SER A 354 10.00 -58.50 -26.54
N LEU A 355 9.44 -57.99 -25.44
CA LEU A 355 9.30 -58.71 -24.18
C LEU A 355 7.83 -58.75 -23.79
N THR A 356 7.35 -59.93 -23.45
CA THR A 356 6.08 -60.10 -22.76
C THR A 356 6.20 -59.65 -21.30
N TYR A 357 5.07 -59.42 -20.63
CA TYR A 357 5.06 -59.10 -19.19
C TYR A 357 5.78 -60.16 -18.35
N CYS A 358 5.63 -61.45 -18.69
CA CYS A 358 6.30 -62.55 -17.99
C CYS A 358 7.83 -62.52 -18.17
N GLU A 359 8.29 -62.31 -19.41
CA GLU A 359 9.73 -62.24 -19.70
C GLU A 359 10.37 -61.00 -19.08
N MET A 360 9.67 -59.86 -19.10
CA MET A 360 10.15 -58.65 -18.44
C MET A 360 10.28 -58.84 -16.92
N LEU A 361 9.30 -59.48 -16.26
CA LEU A 361 9.38 -59.78 -14.83
C LEU A 361 10.58 -60.69 -14.50
N TYR A 362 10.89 -61.65 -15.37
CA TYR A 362 12.04 -62.53 -15.18
C TYR A 362 13.37 -61.75 -15.14
N TYR A 363 13.60 -60.85 -16.10
CA TYR A 363 14.81 -60.03 -16.13
C TYR A 363 14.90 -59.07 -14.93
N VAL A 364 13.79 -58.40 -14.57
CA VAL A 364 13.71 -57.51 -13.40
C VAL A 364 13.99 -58.27 -12.10
N GLN A 365 13.48 -59.51 -11.97
CA GLN A 365 13.73 -60.34 -10.78
C GLN A 365 15.20 -60.74 -10.65
N ILE A 366 15.86 -61.09 -11.76
CA ILE A 366 17.28 -61.38 -11.74
C ILE A 366 18.07 -60.15 -11.29
N LEU A 367 17.83 -58.99 -11.90
CA LEU A 367 18.55 -57.77 -11.57
C LEU A 367 18.32 -57.36 -10.10
N SER A 368 17.08 -57.43 -9.61
CA SER A 368 16.77 -57.10 -8.22
C SER A 368 17.46 -58.04 -7.22
N LEU A 369 17.52 -59.35 -7.50
CA LEU A 369 18.23 -60.31 -6.65
C LEU A 369 19.74 -60.07 -6.66
N THR A 370 20.33 -59.73 -7.81
CA THR A 370 21.75 -59.36 -7.92
C THR A 370 22.06 -58.11 -7.10
N LEU A 371 21.22 -57.06 -7.21
CA LEU A 371 21.41 -55.83 -6.44
C LEU A 371 21.29 -56.06 -4.92
N LEU A 372 20.36 -56.91 -4.48
CA LEU A 372 20.16 -57.23 -3.06
C LEU A 372 21.25 -58.14 -2.49
N ASN A 373 21.57 -59.22 -3.21
CA ASN A 373 22.43 -60.28 -2.67
C ASN A 373 23.93 -60.01 -2.89
N GLU A 374 24.29 -59.42 -4.03
CA GLU A 374 25.70 -59.21 -4.40
C GLU A 374 26.17 -57.79 -4.09
N HIS A 375 25.28 -56.80 -4.21
CA HIS A 375 25.61 -55.40 -4.00
C HIS A 375 24.99 -54.79 -2.74
N HIS A 376 24.17 -55.55 -2.00
CA HIS A 376 23.56 -55.17 -0.73
C HIS A 376 22.83 -53.82 -0.75
N VAL A 377 22.17 -53.51 -1.87
CA VAL A 377 21.48 -52.22 -2.06
C VAL A 377 20.32 -52.07 -1.08
N VAL A 378 20.20 -50.92 -0.44
CA VAL A 378 19.11 -50.59 0.50
C VAL A 378 18.23 -49.43 0.03
N PRO A 379 16.96 -49.32 0.51
CA PRO A 379 16.08 -48.22 0.14
C PRO A 379 16.69 -46.84 0.45
N GLY A 380 16.65 -45.94 -0.53
CA GLY A 380 17.24 -44.59 -0.43
C GLY A 380 18.64 -44.48 -1.03
N GLU A 381 19.26 -45.59 -1.44
CA GLU A 381 20.53 -45.56 -2.16
C GLU A 381 20.37 -45.17 -3.63
N ILE A 382 21.42 -44.54 -4.16
CA ILE A 382 21.47 -44.05 -5.54
C ILE A 382 22.15 -45.11 -6.40
N VAL A 383 21.39 -45.69 -7.34
CA VAL A 383 21.91 -46.61 -8.35
C VAL A 383 21.99 -45.88 -9.68
N CYS A 384 23.20 -45.66 -10.20
CA CYS A 384 23.40 -45.00 -11.49
C CYS A 384 23.15 -45.97 -12.65
N GLN A 385 22.20 -45.63 -13.52
CA GLN A 385 21.92 -46.36 -14.74
C GLN A 385 22.64 -45.70 -15.93
N CYS A 386 23.65 -46.37 -16.50
CA CYS A 386 24.39 -45.91 -17.67
C CYS A 386 24.28 -46.94 -18.82
N VAL A 387 23.11 -46.98 -19.44
CA VAL A 387 22.80 -47.88 -20.56
C VAL A 387 22.18 -47.10 -21.70
N GLU A 388 22.44 -47.52 -22.93
CA GLU A 388 21.76 -46.97 -24.11
C GLU A 388 20.32 -47.47 -24.20
N ARG A 389 19.50 -46.78 -25.00
CA ARG A 389 18.09 -47.14 -25.22
C ARG A 389 18.01 -48.56 -25.80
N SER A 390 17.55 -49.48 -24.97
CA SER A 390 17.53 -50.92 -25.21
C SER A 390 16.43 -51.56 -24.37
N LEU A 391 16.06 -52.82 -24.65
CA LEU A 391 15.14 -53.55 -23.78
C LEU A 391 15.66 -53.64 -22.33
N SER A 392 16.98 -53.80 -22.15
CA SER A 392 17.70 -53.78 -20.86
C SER A 392 17.68 -52.44 -20.13
N MET A 393 17.24 -51.36 -20.77
CA MET A 393 17.03 -50.09 -20.06
C MET A 393 15.76 -50.12 -19.21
N VAL A 394 14.76 -50.91 -19.63
CA VAL A 394 13.44 -50.97 -18.98
C VAL A 394 13.32 -52.21 -18.08
N SER A 395 13.94 -53.32 -18.46
CA SER A 395 14.02 -54.57 -17.67
C SER A 395 15.24 -54.59 -16.76
#